data_AF-A0A7W0ZKQ0-F1
#
_entry.id   AF-A0A7W0ZKQ0-F1
#
_cell.length_a   1.000
_cell.length_b   1.000
_cell.length_c   1.000
_cell.angle_alpha   90.00
_cell.angle_beta   90.00
_cell.angle_gamma   90.00
#
_symmetry.space_group_name_H-M   'P 1'
#
loop_
_entity.id
_entity.type
_entity.pdbx_description
1 polymer ?
#
loop_
_entity_poly.entity_id
_entity_poly.type
_entity_poly.pdbx_seq_one_letter_code
_entity_poly.pdbx_strand_id
1 'polypeptide(L)'
;MAGREWRGAYPEIIAYDYLNYPQRGSPTFLTEPVRINKKIDGTRTYSREIEKSGESDFDGYFAYYDDVFFDVKAFKDNVKEILESIYKEVYSRLKCTDLRLRGEYSYTHHYEELKSRRKALVNELVNAFDPERRNTFLRSSVVPEFSFQAMWGPGTLITMHDHDPYEYAERYHGEIFNHVDKFVRDKPSFIIYVVFHWSNLLPDYLSGSKKEFYRAYARRVFCQYRYSPELMKEKNSDFKGAQTVWEVSNDISAILFLEDKSILGDSRALTKLDAYWYINPNAKNRLFRSLPEHWLTTDLTILILDTFEHDNY
;
A
#
# COMPACT_ATOMS: atom_id res chain seq x y z
N MET A 1 -23.85 -0.20 -8.03
CA MET A 1 -22.88 -1.32 -7.91
C MET A 1 -21.66 -1.18 -8.84
N ALA A 2 -21.62 -0.25 -9.79
CA ALA A 2 -20.48 -0.05 -10.69
C ALA A 2 -19.17 0.45 -10.01
N GLY A 3 -19.22 1.09 -8.83
CA GLY A 3 -18.04 1.75 -8.24
C GLY A 3 -17.01 0.84 -7.55
N ARG A 4 -17.25 -0.48 -7.42
CA ARG A 4 -16.27 -1.42 -6.82
C ARG A 4 -15.29 -2.00 -7.82
N GLU A 5 -15.68 -2.18 -9.09
CA GLU A 5 -14.83 -2.77 -10.14
C GLU A 5 -13.70 -1.81 -10.58
N TRP A 6 -13.98 -0.50 -10.64
CA TRP A 6 -12.96 0.52 -10.95
C TRP A 6 -11.84 0.65 -9.91
N ARG A 7 -12.05 0.16 -8.68
CA ARG A 7 -11.08 0.32 -7.59
C ARG A 7 -9.81 -0.53 -7.77
N GLY A 8 -9.87 -1.58 -8.58
CA GLY A 8 -8.72 -2.40 -9.00
C GLY A 8 -8.16 -1.98 -10.36
N ALA A 9 -9.04 -1.81 -11.35
CA ALA A 9 -8.64 -1.50 -12.72
C ALA A 9 -7.97 -0.13 -12.89
N TYR A 10 -8.33 0.89 -12.10
CA TYR A 10 -7.74 2.22 -12.22
C TYR A 10 -6.24 2.26 -11.83
N PRO A 11 -5.80 1.70 -10.68
CA PRO A 11 -4.38 1.51 -10.39
C PRO A 11 -3.59 0.88 -11.54
N GLU A 12 -4.12 -0.19 -12.12
CA GLU A 12 -3.46 -0.89 -13.22
C GLU A 12 -3.30 0.01 -14.45
N ILE A 13 -4.35 0.77 -14.82
CA ILE A 13 -4.30 1.74 -15.93
C ILE A 13 -3.19 2.78 -15.70
N ILE A 14 -3.07 3.33 -14.49
CA ILE A 14 -2.02 4.31 -14.15
C ILE A 14 -0.62 3.68 -14.26
N ALA A 15 -0.46 2.45 -13.77
CA ALA A 15 0.80 1.73 -13.90
C ALA A 15 1.15 1.46 -15.37
N TYR A 16 0.19 1.03 -16.19
CA TYR A 16 0.43 0.79 -17.61
C TYR A 16 0.73 2.08 -18.38
N ASP A 17 0.03 3.18 -18.08
CA ASP A 17 0.30 4.48 -18.70
C ASP A 17 1.73 4.93 -18.40
N TYR A 18 2.15 4.82 -17.13
CA TYR A 18 3.51 5.11 -16.71
C TYR A 18 4.56 4.22 -17.42
N LEU A 19 4.36 2.90 -17.40
CA LEU A 19 5.36 1.95 -17.91
C LEU A 19 5.48 1.96 -19.45
N ASN A 20 4.43 2.36 -20.17
CA ASN A 20 4.44 2.48 -21.62
C ASN A 20 4.65 3.92 -22.11
N TYR A 21 4.83 4.90 -21.22
CA TYR A 21 4.92 6.31 -21.62
C TYR A 21 6.10 6.53 -22.59
N PRO A 22 5.85 7.01 -23.81
CA PRO A 22 6.91 7.23 -24.80
C PRO A 22 7.77 8.44 -24.40
N GLN A 23 9.08 8.28 -24.45
CA GLN A 23 9.99 9.40 -24.26
C GLN A 23 9.94 10.35 -25.46
N ARG A 24 9.97 11.66 -25.22
CA ARG A 24 10.11 12.65 -26.30
C ARG A 24 11.41 12.38 -27.06
N GLY A 25 11.28 11.94 -28.31
CA GLY A 25 12.40 11.81 -29.26
C GLY A 25 13.14 10.47 -29.25
N SER A 26 12.72 9.49 -28.44
CA SER A 26 13.22 8.11 -28.56
C SER A 26 12.04 7.19 -28.86
N PRO A 27 12.12 6.32 -29.89
CA PRO A 27 11.22 5.16 -29.92
C PRO A 27 11.43 4.44 -28.58
N THR A 28 10.33 4.05 -27.95
CA THR A 28 10.28 3.41 -26.64
C THR A 28 11.44 2.42 -26.48
N PHE A 29 12.21 2.53 -25.39
CA PHE A 29 13.30 1.56 -25.08
C PHE A 29 12.75 0.14 -24.98
N LEU A 30 11.51 0.04 -24.53
CA LEU A 30 10.66 -1.11 -24.79
C LEU A 30 10.45 -1.25 -26.30
N THR A 31 11.16 -2.20 -26.90
CA THR A 31 10.92 -2.68 -28.27
C THR A 31 9.48 -3.16 -28.44
N GLU A 32 8.85 -3.58 -27.34
CA GLU A 32 7.45 -3.97 -27.26
C GLU A 32 6.79 -3.42 -25.99
N PRO A 33 5.53 -2.94 -26.04
CA PRO A 33 4.76 -2.55 -24.86
C PRO A 33 4.75 -3.63 -23.77
N VAL A 34 4.51 -3.22 -22.52
CA VAL A 34 4.30 -4.18 -21.43
C VAL A 34 3.14 -5.11 -21.77
N ARG A 35 3.32 -6.39 -21.51
CA ARG A 35 2.28 -7.38 -21.76
C ARG A 35 1.45 -7.55 -20.49
N ILE A 36 0.13 -7.51 -20.64
CA ILE A 36 -0.81 -7.61 -19.53
C ILE A 36 -1.19 -9.06 -19.25
N ASN A 37 -1.67 -9.33 -18.03
CA ASN A 37 -2.30 -10.57 -17.61
C ASN A 37 -1.49 -11.82 -17.94
N LYS A 38 -0.49 -12.14 -17.10
CA LYS A 38 0.25 -13.40 -17.23
C LYS A 38 -0.03 -14.31 -16.04
N LYS A 39 -0.37 -15.56 -16.33
CA LYS A 39 -0.40 -16.62 -15.33
C LYS A 39 0.88 -17.42 -15.41
N ILE A 40 1.45 -17.72 -14.26
CA ILE A 40 2.59 -18.63 -14.14
C ILE A 40 2.29 -19.72 -13.11
N ASP A 41 2.95 -20.85 -13.24
CA ASP A 41 2.82 -21.96 -12.30
C ASP A 41 3.13 -21.50 -10.86
N GLY A 42 2.25 -21.85 -9.92
CA GLY A 42 2.38 -21.52 -8.51
C GLY A 42 3.65 -22.05 -7.84
N THR A 43 4.35 -23.03 -8.43
CA THR A 43 5.69 -23.49 -7.99
C THR A 43 6.78 -22.44 -8.16
N ARG A 44 6.62 -21.54 -9.14
CA ARG A 44 7.55 -20.45 -9.43
C ARG A 44 7.34 -19.24 -8.51
N THR A 45 6.27 -19.27 -7.72
CA THR A 45 5.92 -18.24 -6.72
C THR A 45 5.69 -18.89 -5.36
N TYR A 46 5.10 -18.16 -4.42
CA TYR A 46 4.65 -18.68 -3.13
C TYR A 46 3.14 -19.00 -3.09
N SER A 47 2.48 -19.13 -4.24
CA SER A 47 1.02 -19.35 -4.29
C SER A 47 0.59 -20.64 -3.60
N ARG A 48 1.41 -21.70 -3.68
CA ARG A 48 1.12 -22.99 -3.03
C ARG A 48 1.23 -22.89 -1.51
N GLU A 49 2.17 -22.11 -1.02
CA GLU A 49 2.40 -21.88 0.41
C GLU A 49 1.27 -21.08 1.06
N ILE A 50 0.45 -20.35 0.29
CA ILE A 50 -0.75 -19.66 0.80
C ILE A 50 -2.06 -20.28 0.31
N GLU A 51 -2.03 -21.55 -0.11
CA GLU A 51 -3.20 -22.33 -0.53
C GLU A 51 -4.05 -21.68 -1.64
N LYS A 52 -3.46 -20.78 -2.44
CA LYS A 52 -4.10 -20.24 -3.64
C LYS A 52 -4.05 -21.26 -4.78
N SER A 53 -4.79 -20.99 -5.85
CA SER A 53 -4.79 -21.80 -7.08
C SER A 53 -3.38 -22.22 -7.49
N GLY A 54 -3.26 -23.35 -8.20
CA GLY A 54 -1.97 -23.83 -8.72
C GLY A 54 -1.25 -22.88 -9.69
N GLU A 55 -1.79 -21.69 -9.95
CA GLU A 55 -1.25 -20.62 -10.76
C GLU A 55 -1.28 -19.29 -9.99
N SER A 56 -0.29 -18.43 -10.25
CA SER A 56 -0.27 -17.02 -9.84
C SER A 56 -0.52 -16.13 -11.04
N ASP A 57 -1.46 -15.20 -10.93
CA ASP A 57 -1.73 -14.15 -11.88
C ASP A 57 -0.88 -12.90 -11.61
N PHE A 58 -0.42 -12.26 -12.68
CA PHE A 58 0.32 -11.01 -12.66
C PHE A 58 -0.35 -10.01 -13.58
N ASP A 59 -0.45 -8.76 -13.12
CA ASP A 59 -1.03 -7.66 -13.89
C ASP A 59 -0.23 -7.42 -15.17
N GLY A 60 1.12 -7.52 -15.12
CA GLY A 60 1.90 -7.52 -16.35
C GLY A 60 3.33 -7.98 -16.23
N TYR A 61 4.02 -7.95 -17.38
CA TYR A 61 5.42 -8.33 -17.49
C TYR A 61 6.12 -7.70 -18.70
N PHE A 62 7.45 -7.63 -18.64
CA PHE A 62 8.32 -7.22 -19.73
C PHE A 62 8.90 -8.45 -20.43
N ALA A 63 8.33 -8.82 -21.58
CA ALA A 63 8.77 -9.99 -22.34
C ALA A 63 10.21 -9.89 -22.85
N TYR A 64 10.64 -8.69 -23.25
CA TYR A 64 11.95 -8.46 -23.87
C TYR A 64 13.13 -8.59 -22.89
N TYR A 65 12.88 -8.44 -21.58
CA TYR A 65 13.92 -8.48 -20.54
C TYR A 65 13.89 -9.79 -19.77
N ASP A 66 13.83 -10.92 -20.48
CA ASP A 66 13.83 -12.25 -19.88
C ASP A 66 12.68 -12.46 -18.85
N ASP A 67 11.49 -11.93 -19.20
CA ASP A 67 10.28 -11.92 -18.37
C ASP A 67 10.50 -11.28 -16.98
N VAL A 68 10.46 -9.94 -16.90
CA VAL A 68 10.34 -9.22 -15.63
C VAL A 68 8.86 -9.06 -15.26
N PHE A 69 8.43 -9.60 -14.13
CA PHE A 69 7.03 -9.59 -13.72
C PHE A 69 6.71 -8.40 -12.82
N PHE A 70 5.47 -7.92 -12.87
CA PHE A 70 4.98 -6.95 -11.90
C PHE A 70 3.51 -7.16 -11.57
N ASP A 71 3.15 -6.68 -10.39
CA ASP A 71 1.79 -6.69 -9.89
C ASP A 71 1.49 -5.34 -9.23
N VAL A 72 0.28 -4.84 -9.48
CA VAL A 72 -0.18 -3.50 -9.14
C VAL A 72 -1.12 -3.59 -7.94
N LYS A 73 -0.88 -2.71 -6.98
CA LYS A 73 -1.66 -2.62 -5.74
C LYS A 73 -2.00 -1.18 -5.45
N ALA A 74 -3.24 -0.93 -5.06
CA ALA A 74 -3.62 0.37 -4.56
C ALA A 74 -3.13 0.53 -3.12
N PHE A 75 -2.35 1.58 -2.84
CA PHE A 75 -1.79 1.81 -1.50
C PHE A 75 -2.82 2.47 -0.57
N LYS A 76 -3.79 1.70 -0.08
CA LYS A 76 -4.97 2.20 0.64
C LYS A 76 -4.89 1.98 2.15
N ASP A 77 -5.36 2.98 2.91
CA ASP A 77 -5.69 2.80 4.32
C ASP A 77 -7.10 2.19 4.45
N ASN A 78 -7.16 0.89 4.75
CA ASN A 78 -8.42 0.17 4.92
C ASN A 78 -9.12 0.49 6.26
N VAL A 79 -8.44 1.15 7.21
CA VAL A 79 -8.98 1.50 8.53
C VAL A 79 -10.13 2.50 8.42
N LYS A 80 -10.04 3.46 7.49
CA LYS A 80 -11.13 4.44 7.27
C LYS A 80 -12.44 3.77 6.87
N GLU A 81 -12.39 2.82 5.93
CA GLU A 81 -13.62 2.17 5.43
C GLU A 81 -14.33 1.39 6.53
N ILE A 82 -13.58 0.71 7.41
CA ILE A 82 -14.17 0.02 8.55
C ILE A 82 -14.71 0.98 9.61
N LEU A 83 -14.00 2.08 9.89
CA LEU A 83 -14.47 3.11 10.82
C LEU A 83 -15.75 3.78 10.33
N GLU A 84 -15.82 4.15 9.05
CA GLU A 84 -17.05 4.68 8.46
C GLU A 84 -18.22 3.69 8.56
N SER A 85 -17.96 2.39 8.40
CA SER A 85 -18.96 1.34 8.60
C SER A 85 -19.41 1.25 10.06
N ILE A 86 -18.47 1.35 11.01
CA ILE A 86 -18.77 1.38 12.45
C ILE A 86 -19.62 2.60 12.79
N TYR A 87 -19.24 3.80 12.35
CA TYR A 87 -19.99 5.03 12.64
C TYR A 87 -21.41 4.99 12.09
N LYS A 88 -21.60 4.52 10.85
CA LYS A 88 -22.93 4.32 10.27
C LYS A 88 -23.82 3.43 11.14
N GLU A 89 -23.26 2.35 11.69
CA GLU A 89 -24.00 1.45 12.59
C GLU A 89 -24.32 2.12 13.93
N VAL A 90 -23.37 2.87 14.51
CA VAL A 90 -23.58 3.63 15.75
C VAL A 90 -24.68 4.67 15.57
N TYR A 91 -24.65 5.47 14.50
CA TYR A 91 -25.68 6.47 14.20
C TYR A 91 -27.06 5.83 14.02
N SER A 92 -27.12 4.68 13.35
CA SER A 92 -28.37 3.93 13.17
C SER A 92 -28.97 3.46 14.50
N ARG A 93 -28.13 2.96 15.41
CA ARG A 93 -28.58 2.47 16.72
C ARG A 93 -28.98 3.59 17.67
N LEU A 94 -28.23 4.69 17.68
CA LEU A 94 -28.52 5.85 18.53
C LEU A 94 -29.68 6.72 17.99
N LYS A 95 -30.07 6.52 16.72
CA LYS A 95 -31.10 7.31 16.02
C LYS A 95 -30.87 8.82 16.16
N CYS A 96 -29.60 9.24 16.16
CA CYS A 96 -29.18 10.61 16.38
C CYS A 96 -28.51 11.16 15.12
N THR A 97 -28.97 12.33 14.65
CA THR A 97 -28.40 13.06 13.52
C THR A 97 -27.36 14.09 13.94
N ASP A 98 -27.35 14.45 15.21
CA ASP A 98 -26.54 15.56 15.74
C ASP A 98 -25.17 15.09 16.24
N LEU A 99 -24.90 13.78 16.20
CA LEU A 99 -23.64 13.20 16.62
C LEU A 99 -22.69 13.06 15.43
N ARG A 100 -21.48 13.58 15.57
CA ARG A 100 -20.36 13.33 14.66
C ARG A 100 -19.24 12.65 15.44
N LEU A 101 -18.85 11.46 14.99
CA LEU A 101 -17.75 10.68 15.56
C LEU A 101 -16.52 10.77 14.67
N ARG A 102 -15.35 10.79 15.32
CA ARG A 102 -14.06 10.60 14.67
C ARG A 102 -13.17 9.76 15.57
N GLY A 103 -12.58 8.73 14.98
CA GLY A 103 -11.59 7.88 15.62
C GLY A 103 -10.24 8.55 15.52
N GLU A 104 -9.54 8.56 16.64
CA GLU A 104 -8.13 8.85 16.77
C GLU A 104 -7.44 7.54 17.05
N TYR A 105 -6.51 7.18 16.20
CA TYR A 105 -5.78 5.94 16.32
C TYR A 105 -4.35 6.17 15.87
N SER A 106 -3.44 5.43 16.47
CA SER A 106 -2.13 5.24 15.87
C SER A 106 -2.35 4.50 14.55
N TYR A 107 -1.85 5.03 13.43
CA TYR A 107 -2.03 4.49 12.06
C TYR A 107 -1.47 3.07 11.84
N THR A 108 -1.09 2.43 12.92
CA THR A 108 -0.28 1.23 13.01
C THR A 108 -1.12 0.00 13.30
N HIS A 109 -2.44 0.16 13.30
CA HIS A 109 -3.38 -0.90 13.60
C HIS A 109 -3.71 -1.67 12.35
N HIS A 110 -3.63 -2.99 12.45
CA HIS A 110 -4.04 -3.87 11.38
C HIS A 110 -5.56 -3.81 11.23
N TYR A 111 -6.01 -3.57 10.00
CA TYR A 111 -7.42 -3.63 9.59
C TYR A 111 -8.15 -4.85 10.15
N GLU A 112 -7.47 -6.00 10.24
CA GLU A 112 -8.04 -7.24 10.76
C GLU A 112 -8.37 -7.22 12.26
N GLU A 113 -7.64 -6.45 13.08
CA GLU A 113 -7.97 -6.28 14.50
C GLU A 113 -9.28 -5.51 14.67
N LEU A 114 -9.45 -4.41 13.91
CA LEU A 114 -10.71 -3.66 13.90
C LEU A 114 -11.85 -4.49 13.34
N LYS A 115 -11.58 -5.29 12.30
CA LYS A 115 -12.58 -6.16 11.67
C LYS A 115 -13.08 -7.24 12.61
N SER A 116 -12.17 -7.90 13.32
CA SER A 116 -12.53 -8.90 14.33
C SER A 116 -13.25 -8.30 15.53
N ARG A 117 -12.89 -7.07 15.95
CA ARG A 117 -13.51 -6.38 17.10
C ARG A 117 -14.66 -5.45 16.78
N ARG A 118 -15.08 -5.36 15.50
CA ARG A 118 -16.10 -4.43 14.99
C ARG A 118 -17.37 -4.38 15.85
N LYS A 119 -17.94 -5.54 16.18
CA LYS A 119 -19.18 -5.62 16.96
C LYS A 119 -19.01 -5.08 18.39
N ALA A 120 -17.89 -5.39 19.03
CA ALA A 120 -17.57 -4.92 20.36
C ALA A 120 -17.36 -3.40 20.38
N LEU A 121 -16.65 -2.86 19.38
CA LEU A 121 -16.46 -1.42 19.20
C LEU A 121 -17.78 -0.67 18.98
N VAL A 122 -18.69 -1.19 18.14
CA VAL A 122 -20.01 -0.56 17.95
C VAL A 122 -20.76 -0.48 19.28
N ASN A 123 -20.78 -1.55 20.07
CA ASN A 123 -21.47 -1.56 21.35
C ASN A 123 -20.82 -0.59 22.36
N GLU A 124 -19.49 -0.54 22.42
CA GLU A 124 -18.76 0.40 23.26
C GLU A 124 -19.10 1.86 22.90
N LEU A 125 -19.08 2.20 21.62
CA LEU A 125 -19.41 3.55 21.15
C LEU A 125 -20.87 3.93 21.41
N VAL A 126 -21.81 3.01 21.20
CA VAL A 126 -23.23 3.24 21.51
C VAL A 126 -23.44 3.51 23.00
N ASN A 127 -22.76 2.75 23.87
CA ASN A 127 -22.87 2.93 25.31
C ASN A 127 -22.17 4.21 25.79
N ALA A 128 -21.04 4.57 25.18
CA ALA A 128 -20.27 5.74 25.57
C ALA A 128 -20.90 7.05 25.09
N PHE A 129 -21.42 7.09 23.85
CA PHE A 129 -21.96 8.28 23.22
C PHE A 129 -23.50 8.32 23.26
N ASP A 130 -24.05 8.11 24.45
CA ASP A 130 -25.49 8.24 24.71
C ASP A 130 -25.96 9.71 24.51
N PRO A 131 -27.03 9.96 23.72
CA PRO A 131 -27.59 11.30 23.50
C PRO A 131 -28.01 12.07 24.76
N GLU A 132 -28.34 11.37 25.85
CA GLU A 132 -28.68 12.00 27.14
C GLU A 132 -27.43 12.48 27.88
N ARG A 133 -26.32 11.74 27.76
CA ARG A 133 -25.07 12.03 28.48
C ARG A 133 -24.16 12.96 27.70
N ARG A 134 -24.25 12.95 26.37
CA ARG A 134 -23.48 13.78 25.44
C ARG A 134 -21.96 13.80 25.70
N ASN A 135 -21.39 12.63 25.99
CA ASN A 135 -19.95 12.50 26.12
C ASN A 135 -19.24 12.94 24.83
N THR A 136 -18.09 13.61 24.95
CA THR A 136 -17.34 14.13 23.80
C THR A 136 -16.05 13.36 23.53
N PHE A 137 -15.68 12.43 24.42
CA PHE A 137 -14.46 11.66 24.32
C PHE A 137 -14.65 10.25 24.91
N LEU A 138 -13.99 9.28 24.28
CA LEU A 138 -13.89 7.91 24.75
C LEU A 138 -12.49 7.38 24.42
N ARG A 139 -11.77 6.87 25.42
CA ARG A 139 -10.65 5.96 25.17
C ARG A 139 -11.20 4.54 25.15
N SER A 140 -10.98 3.83 24.05
CA SER A 140 -11.52 2.49 23.86
C SER A 140 -10.86 1.50 24.82
N SER A 141 -11.68 0.68 25.45
CA SER A 141 -11.26 -0.51 26.20
C SER A 141 -11.19 -1.75 25.32
N VAL A 142 -11.92 -1.74 24.19
CA VAL A 142 -11.91 -2.81 23.19
C VAL A 142 -10.64 -2.77 22.34
N VAL A 143 -10.13 -1.58 22.01
CA VAL A 143 -8.85 -1.37 21.33
C VAL A 143 -8.10 -0.25 22.09
N PRO A 144 -7.24 -0.59 23.07
CA PRO A 144 -6.64 0.36 24.02
C PRO A 144 -5.95 1.61 23.44
N GLU A 145 -5.51 1.51 22.19
CA GLU A 145 -4.81 2.52 21.41
C GLU A 145 -5.74 3.41 20.58
N PHE A 146 -7.05 3.13 20.58
CA PHE A 146 -8.07 3.96 19.97
C PHE A 146 -8.63 4.94 21.00
N SER A 147 -8.71 6.20 20.60
CA SER A 147 -9.64 7.16 21.17
C SER A 147 -10.69 7.55 20.15
N PHE A 148 -11.83 8.03 20.62
CA PHE A 148 -12.90 8.54 19.80
C PHE A 148 -13.30 9.90 20.34
N GLN A 149 -13.35 10.87 19.45
CA GLN A 149 -13.93 12.17 19.72
C GLN A 149 -15.35 12.22 19.16
N ALA A 150 -16.23 12.87 19.91
CA ALA A 150 -17.61 13.11 19.55
C ALA A 150 -17.91 14.61 19.60
N MET A 151 -18.59 15.10 18.58
CA MET A 151 -19.17 16.44 18.55
C MET A 151 -20.68 16.31 18.45
N TRP A 152 -21.37 17.07 19.30
CA TRP A 152 -22.82 17.18 19.32
C TRP A 152 -23.24 18.52 18.71
N GLY A 153 -24.05 18.50 17.66
CA GLY A 153 -24.54 19.68 16.98
C GLY A 153 -23.62 20.19 15.84
N PRO A 154 -23.83 21.46 15.40
CA PRO A 154 -23.10 22.02 14.27
C PRO A 154 -21.64 22.33 14.63
N GLY A 155 -20.72 22.00 13.73
CA GLY A 155 -19.29 22.30 13.86
C GLY A 155 -18.42 21.35 13.04
N THR A 156 -17.10 21.61 13.06
CA THR A 156 -16.10 20.77 12.39
C THR A 156 -15.18 20.16 13.43
N LEU A 157 -15.05 18.84 13.43
CA LEU A 157 -14.17 18.12 14.33
C LEU A 157 -12.77 18.03 13.70
N ILE A 158 -11.82 18.77 14.27
CA ILE A 158 -10.43 18.83 13.84
C ILE A 158 -9.61 17.90 14.72
N THR A 159 -8.80 17.04 14.13
CA THR A 159 -7.80 16.25 14.85
C THR A 159 -6.41 16.62 14.32
N MET A 160 -5.46 16.72 15.24
CA MET A 160 -4.03 16.81 14.90
C MET A 160 -3.44 15.42 15.07
N HIS A 161 -2.68 14.98 14.08
CA HIS A 161 -1.93 13.74 14.16
C HIS A 161 -0.45 14.09 14.06
N ASP A 162 0.32 13.82 15.12
CA ASP A 162 1.77 13.84 15.02
C ASP A 162 2.19 12.60 14.22
N HIS A 163 2.93 12.81 13.13
CA HIS A 163 3.27 11.74 12.19
C HIS A 163 4.78 11.66 11.97
N ASP A 164 5.35 10.52 12.33
CA ASP A 164 6.71 10.15 11.95
C ASP A 164 6.66 9.13 10.77
N PRO A 165 7.17 9.48 9.57
CA PRO A 165 7.21 8.57 8.43
C PRO A 165 7.99 7.26 8.72
N TYR A 166 8.98 7.29 9.61
CA TYR A 166 9.81 6.12 9.92
C TYR A 166 9.11 5.12 10.84
N GLU A 167 8.41 5.60 11.86
CA GLU A 167 7.57 4.76 12.72
C GLU A 167 6.42 4.15 11.91
N TYR A 168 5.84 4.92 10.99
CA TYR A 168 4.78 4.41 10.14
C TYR A 168 5.28 3.31 9.20
N ALA A 169 6.43 3.51 8.56
CA ALA A 169 7.09 2.48 7.76
C ALA A 169 7.42 1.22 8.59
N GLU A 170 7.88 1.39 9.84
CA GLU A 170 8.19 0.28 10.75
C GLU A 170 7.03 -0.67 10.96
N ARG A 171 5.82 -0.15 11.00
CA ARG A 171 4.65 -0.97 11.32
C ARG A 171 3.90 -1.41 10.07
N TYR A 172 3.98 -0.66 8.97
CA TYR A 172 3.22 -0.94 7.76
C TYR A 172 3.96 -1.79 6.71
N HIS A 173 5.30 -1.85 6.75
CA HIS A 173 6.09 -2.57 5.73
C HIS A 173 5.77 -4.07 5.62
N GLY A 174 5.20 -4.69 6.66
CA GLY A 174 4.76 -6.08 6.62
C GLY A 174 3.61 -6.34 5.63
N GLU A 175 2.83 -5.33 5.25
CA GLU A 175 1.67 -5.51 4.36
C GLU A 175 2.04 -6.02 2.96
N ILE A 176 3.26 -5.75 2.46
CA ILE A 176 3.71 -6.28 1.17
C ILE A 176 3.70 -7.82 1.16
N PHE A 177 3.87 -8.43 2.33
CA PHE A 177 3.89 -9.87 2.49
C PHE A 177 2.51 -10.53 2.38
N ASN A 178 1.43 -9.74 2.34
CA ASN A 178 0.11 -10.25 1.96
C ASN A 178 0.03 -10.57 0.45
N HIS A 179 1.06 -10.21 -0.32
CA HIS A 179 1.17 -10.43 -1.76
C HIS A 179 2.32 -11.38 -2.13
N VAL A 180 2.74 -12.26 -1.22
CA VAL A 180 3.82 -13.23 -1.46
C VAL A 180 3.60 -14.13 -2.67
N ASP A 181 2.35 -14.38 -3.08
CA ASP A 181 2.05 -15.09 -4.33
C ASP A 181 2.55 -14.37 -5.58
N LYS A 182 2.89 -13.07 -5.47
CA LYS A 182 3.42 -12.24 -6.55
C LYS A 182 4.95 -12.18 -6.55
N PHE A 183 5.62 -12.87 -5.64
CA PHE A 183 7.08 -12.90 -5.60
C PHE A 183 7.58 -14.10 -6.42
N VAL A 184 8.40 -13.82 -7.42
CA VAL A 184 8.87 -14.83 -8.38
C VAL A 184 10.26 -15.33 -7.99
N ARG A 185 10.38 -16.65 -7.82
CA ARG A 185 11.59 -17.30 -7.28
C ARG A 185 12.77 -17.34 -8.25
N ASP A 186 12.48 -17.33 -9.54
CA ASP A 186 13.44 -17.62 -10.62
C ASP A 186 13.60 -16.48 -11.63
N LYS A 187 12.84 -15.38 -11.49
CA LYS A 187 12.87 -14.21 -12.37
C LYS A 187 12.73 -12.92 -11.58
N PRO A 188 13.18 -11.77 -12.13
CA PRO A 188 12.97 -10.49 -11.48
C PRO A 188 11.47 -10.17 -11.38
N SER A 189 11.04 -9.67 -10.22
CA SER A 189 9.66 -9.25 -9.99
C SER A 189 9.59 -8.01 -9.10
N PHE A 190 8.58 -7.17 -9.29
CA PHE A 190 8.42 -5.97 -8.45
C PHE A 190 6.94 -5.65 -8.22
N ILE A 191 6.66 -4.95 -7.11
CA ILE A 191 5.31 -4.49 -6.77
C ILE A 191 5.19 -3.01 -7.09
N ILE A 192 4.08 -2.64 -7.72
CA ILE A 192 3.73 -1.25 -8.00
C ILE A 192 2.62 -0.81 -7.06
N TYR A 193 2.92 0.14 -6.19
CA TYR A 193 1.96 0.77 -5.31
C TYR A 193 1.45 2.09 -5.90
N VAL A 194 0.17 2.14 -6.26
CA VAL A 194 -0.46 3.36 -6.77
C VAL A 194 -1.14 4.11 -5.63
N VAL A 195 -0.76 5.37 -5.49
CA VAL A 195 -1.18 6.27 -4.42
C VAL A 195 -2.10 7.34 -5.00
N PHE A 196 -3.37 7.36 -4.57
CA PHE A 196 -4.36 8.34 -5.02
C PHE A 196 -4.56 9.43 -3.97
N HIS A 197 -4.47 10.69 -4.39
CA HIS A 197 -4.73 11.84 -3.52
C HIS A 197 -6.18 11.93 -3.02
N TRP A 198 -7.16 11.36 -3.72
CA TRP A 198 -8.57 11.43 -3.33
C TRP A 198 -9.07 10.25 -2.46
N SER A 199 -8.34 9.13 -2.42
CA SER A 199 -8.81 7.91 -1.70
C SER A 199 -7.84 7.38 -0.68
N ASN A 200 -6.56 7.71 -0.78
CA ASN A 200 -5.57 7.28 0.19
C ASN A 200 -5.44 8.41 1.21
N LEU A 201 -5.35 8.07 2.49
CA LEU A 201 -5.15 9.05 3.57
C LEU A 201 -3.68 9.44 3.71
N LEU A 202 -2.76 8.58 3.27
CA LEU A 202 -1.32 8.87 3.25
C LEU A 202 -0.93 10.24 2.64
N PRO A 203 -1.50 10.68 1.50
CA PRO A 203 -1.08 11.88 0.80
C PRO A 203 -1.27 13.18 1.58
N ASP A 204 -2.31 13.27 2.42
CA ASP A 204 -2.65 14.52 3.13
C ASP A 204 -1.86 14.68 4.44
N TYR A 205 -1.51 13.58 5.12
CA TYR A 205 -0.79 13.63 6.41
C TYR A 205 0.73 13.64 6.27
N LEU A 206 1.27 13.09 5.19
CA LEU A 206 2.70 13.08 4.87
C LEU A 206 3.09 14.23 3.94
N SER A 207 2.29 15.30 3.82
CA SER A 207 2.61 16.41 2.92
C SER A 207 3.97 17.03 3.30
N GLY A 208 5.03 16.65 2.57
CA GLY A 208 6.41 17.02 2.83
C GLY A 208 7.34 15.88 3.31
N SER A 209 6.81 14.72 3.73
CA SER A 209 7.58 13.58 4.26
C SER A 209 7.29 12.23 3.57
N LYS A 210 6.53 12.22 2.47
CA LYS A 210 6.16 10.99 1.75
C LYS A 210 7.35 10.21 1.21
N LYS A 211 8.36 10.93 0.68
CA LYS A 211 9.59 10.33 0.15
C LYS A 211 10.33 9.58 1.26
N GLU A 212 10.35 10.16 2.46
CA GLU A 212 10.97 9.61 3.65
C GLU A 212 10.23 8.33 4.06
N PHE A 213 8.89 8.35 4.02
CA PHE A 213 8.07 7.15 4.24
C PHE A 213 8.33 6.06 3.19
N TYR A 214 8.25 6.35 1.89
CA TYR A 214 8.44 5.35 0.84
C TYR A 214 9.83 4.72 0.89
N ARG A 215 10.85 5.55 1.12
CA ARG A 215 12.22 5.07 1.32
C ARG A 215 12.34 4.19 2.56
N ALA A 216 11.80 4.65 3.70
CA ALA A 216 11.83 3.87 4.93
C ALA A 216 11.07 2.55 4.79
N TYR A 217 9.92 2.55 4.12
CA TYR A 217 9.12 1.36 3.84
C TYR A 217 9.94 0.35 3.03
N ALA A 218 10.47 0.76 1.87
CA ALA A 218 11.24 -0.13 1.01
C ALA A 218 12.53 -0.62 1.68
N ARG A 219 13.24 0.26 2.40
CA ARG A 219 14.44 -0.12 3.18
C ARG A 219 14.12 -1.20 4.21
N ARG A 220 12.98 -1.11 4.90
CA ARG A 220 12.60 -2.13 5.88
C ARG A 220 12.30 -3.47 5.21
N VAL A 221 11.57 -3.47 4.09
CA VAL A 221 11.32 -4.70 3.33
C VAL A 221 12.62 -5.36 2.87
N PHE A 222 13.55 -4.58 2.28
CA PHE A 222 14.73 -5.13 1.62
C PHE A 222 15.91 -5.41 2.54
N CYS A 223 16.00 -4.71 3.66
CA CYS A 223 17.25 -4.63 4.42
C CYS A 223 17.09 -5.01 5.89
N GLN A 224 15.94 -4.74 6.51
CA GLN A 224 15.71 -5.09 7.92
C GLN A 224 15.75 -6.60 8.15
N TYR A 225 15.28 -7.38 7.17
CA TYR A 225 15.21 -8.83 7.25
C TYR A 225 16.47 -9.53 6.77
N ARG A 226 17.56 -8.79 6.50
CA ARG A 226 18.81 -9.37 6.04
C ARG A 226 19.32 -10.40 7.05
N TYR A 227 19.38 -11.66 6.62
CA TYR A 227 19.75 -12.81 7.46
C TYR A 227 18.82 -13.06 8.66
N SER A 228 17.58 -12.55 8.64
CA SER A 228 16.61 -12.80 9.71
C SER A 228 16.21 -14.28 9.72
N PRO A 229 16.25 -14.96 10.89
CA PRO A 229 15.75 -16.33 11.04
C PRO A 229 14.23 -16.40 11.21
N GLU A 230 13.55 -15.24 11.30
CA GLU A 230 12.09 -15.16 11.47
C GLU A 230 11.38 -15.88 10.33
N LEU A 231 10.39 -16.72 10.66
CA LEU A 231 9.63 -17.46 9.66
C LEU A 231 8.59 -16.56 8.98
N MET A 232 8.38 -16.76 7.68
CA MET A 232 7.42 -15.98 6.90
C MET A 232 6.00 -16.04 7.47
N LYS A 233 5.62 -17.17 8.06
CA LYS A 233 4.32 -17.38 8.71
C LYS A 233 4.04 -16.43 9.89
N GLU A 234 5.08 -15.83 10.47
CA GLU A 234 4.97 -14.83 11.54
C GLU A 234 4.54 -13.46 10.99
N LYS A 235 4.80 -13.19 9.70
CA LYS A 235 4.35 -11.98 8.99
C LYS A 235 3.07 -12.18 8.20
N ASN A 236 2.81 -13.41 7.73
CA ASN A 236 1.60 -13.76 6.99
C ASN A 236 1.06 -15.10 7.52
N SER A 237 -0.03 -15.07 8.29
CA SER A 237 -0.62 -16.26 8.92
C SER A 237 -1.14 -17.33 7.94
N ASP A 238 -1.40 -16.92 6.70
CA ASP A 238 -1.86 -17.83 5.65
C ASP A 238 -0.70 -18.63 5.05
N PHE A 239 0.55 -18.18 5.25
CA PHE A 239 1.74 -18.85 4.76
C PHE A 239 2.06 -20.13 5.55
N LYS A 240 2.06 -21.27 4.87
CA LYS A 240 2.31 -22.61 5.42
C LYS A 240 3.73 -23.13 5.17
N GLY A 241 4.51 -22.41 4.36
CA GLY A 241 5.89 -22.76 4.06
C GLY A 241 6.84 -22.58 5.25
N ALA A 242 8.04 -23.16 5.13
CA ALA A 242 9.10 -23.08 6.15
C ALA A 242 10.13 -21.97 5.85
N GLN A 243 9.90 -21.18 4.79
CA GLN A 243 10.81 -20.11 4.39
C GLN A 243 10.83 -18.98 5.43
N THR A 244 11.99 -18.36 5.56
CA THR A 244 12.21 -17.16 6.37
C THR A 244 11.73 -15.91 5.64
N VAL A 245 11.52 -14.82 6.39
CA VAL A 245 11.22 -13.51 5.80
C VAL A 245 12.35 -13.05 4.88
N TRP A 246 13.60 -13.39 5.20
CA TRP A 246 14.77 -13.12 4.36
C TRP A 246 14.69 -13.79 2.99
N GLU A 247 14.42 -15.09 2.97
CA GLU A 247 14.32 -15.86 1.71
C GLU A 247 13.23 -15.30 0.81
N VAL A 248 12.08 -14.97 1.39
CA VAL A 248 10.91 -14.47 0.65
C VAL A 248 11.10 -13.04 0.16
N SER A 249 11.66 -12.15 0.99
CA SER A 249 11.92 -10.74 0.60
C SER A 249 12.97 -10.60 -0.49
N ASN A 250 13.92 -11.54 -0.59
CA ASN A 250 14.94 -11.55 -1.65
C ASN A 250 14.42 -11.92 -3.04
N ASP A 251 13.23 -12.50 -3.14
CA ASP A 251 12.59 -12.77 -4.43
C ASP A 251 11.89 -11.52 -5.01
N ILE A 252 11.83 -10.42 -4.24
CA ILE A 252 11.36 -9.11 -4.71
C ILE A 252 12.56 -8.28 -5.20
N SER A 253 12.51 -7.84 -6.45
CA SER A 253 13.58 -7.06 -7.07
C SER A 253 13.47 -5.56 -6.83
N ALA A 254 12.25 -5.03 -6.74
CA ALA A 254 11.99 -3.61 -6.48
C ALA A 254 10.57 -3.35 -5.95
N ILE A 255 10.37 -2.11 -5.48
CA ILE A 255 9.06 -1.52 -5.22
C ILE A 255 9.01 -0.18 -5.96
N LEU A 256 7.92 0.06 -6.69
CA LEU A 256 7.63 1.32 -7.35
C LEU A 256 6.41 1.97 -6.69
N PHE A 257 6.55 3.19 -6.19
CA PHE A 257 5.39 4.00 -5.80
C PHE A 257 5.05 4.98 -6.92
N LEU A 258 3.78 5.01 -7.33
CA LEU A 258 3.24 5.96 -8.30
C LEU A 258 2.20 6.85 -7.62
N GLU A 259 2.43 8.16 -7.54
CA GLU A 259 1.41 9.10 -7.05
C GLU A 259 0.60 9.68 -8.20
N ASP A 260 -0.72 9.46 -8.18
CA ASP A 260 -1.65 10.08 -9.10
C ASP A 260 -2.10 11.46 -8.60
N LYS A 261 -1.59 12.52 -9.25
CA LYS A 261 -1.94 13.92 -9.00
C LYS A 261 -2.92 14.47 -10.02
N SER A 262 -3.58 13.62 -10.81
CA SER A 262 -4.51 14.04 -11.87
C SER A 262 -5.57 15.04 -11.40
N ILE A 263 -6.09 14.89 -10.18
CA ILE A 263 -7.09 15.79 -9.57
C ILE A 263 -6.55 17.13 -9.08
N LEU A 264 -5.25 17.26 -8.84
CA LEU A 264 -4.68 18.43 -8.18
C LEU A 264 -4.19 19.53 -9.13
N GLY A 265 -4.10 19.27 -10.44
CA GLY A 265 -3.46 20.20 -11.35
C GLY A 265 -4.42 21.06 -12.18
N ASP A 266 -4.15 22.36 -12.26
CA ASP A 266 -4.70 23.31 -13.24
C ASP A 266 -3.96 23.30 -14.60
N SER A 267 -2.84 22.57 -14.72
CA SER A 267 -1.95 22.61 -15.90
C SER A 267 -2.16 21.45 -16.90
N ARG A 268 -1.87 21.73 -18.18
CA ARG A 268 -1.90 20.80 -19.33
C ARG A 268 -0.68 19.87 -19.42
N ALA A 269 0.04 19.60 -18.32
CA ALA A 269 1.13 18.63 -18.35
C ALA A 269 0.56 17.23 -18.66
N LEU A 270 1.20 16.52 -19.60
CA LEU A 270 0.68 15.28 -20.20
C LEU A 270 0.59 14.11 -19.20
N THR A 271 1.44 14.09 -18.15
CA THR A 271 1.39 13.11 -17.07
C THR A 271 1.55 13.80 -15.71
N LYS A 272 0.51 13.73 -14.87
CA LYS A 272 0.54 14.25 -13.48
C LYS A 272 0.88 13.12 -12.50
N LEU A 273 1.99 12.43 -12.76
CA LEU A 273 2.47 11.33 -11.94
C LEU A 273 3.81 11.71 -11.31
N ASP A 274 3.99 11.34 -10.04
CA ASP A 274 5.31 11.20 -9.44
C ASP A 274 5.64 9.71 -9.34
N ALA A 275 6.91 9.37 -9.51
CA ALA A 275 7.38 7.99 -9.41
C ALA A 275 8.60 7.85 -8.50
N TYR A 276 8.56 6.84 -7.64
CA TYR A 276 9.63 6.56 -6.68
C TYR A 276 10.02 5.08 -6.78
N TRP A 277 11.18 4.84 -7.38
CA TRP A 277 11.77 3.53 -7.55
C TRP A 277 12.72 3.20 -6.40
N TYR A 278 12.50 2.07 -5.76
CA TYR A 278 13.37 1.51 -4.73
C TYR A 278 13.80 0.10 -5.16
N ILE A 279 15.09 -0.08 -5.40
CA ILE A 279 15.65 -1.36 -5.89
C ILE A 279 16.19 -2.15 -4.71
N ASN A 280 15.84 -3.43 -4.64
CA ASN A 280 16.33 -4.30 -3.57
C ASN A 280 17.81 -4.67 -3.82
N PRO A 281 18.77 -4.21 -2.98
CA PRO A 281 20.19 -4.53 -3.15
C PRO A 281 20.48 -6.02 -2.94
N ASN A 282 19.61 -6.70 -2.19
CA ASN A 282 19.72 -8.09 -1.80
C ASN A 282 18.93 -9.05 -2.70
N ALA A 283 18.25 -8.54 -3.74
CA ALA A 283 17.44 -9.37 -4.62
C ALA A 283 18.25 -10.50 -5.26
N LYS A 284 17.71 -11.72 -5.18
CA LYS A 284 18.23 -12.91 -5.85
C LYS A 284 18.19 -12.74 -7.37
N ASN A 285 17.06 -12.24 -7.86
CA ASN A 285 16.84 -11.94 -9.27
C ASN A 285 16.83 -10.41 -9.44
N ARG A 286 17.96 -9.82 -9.82
CA ARG A 286 18.08 -8.35 -9.92
C ARG A 286 17.40 -7.80 -11.16
N LEU A 287 16.79 -6.62 -11.04
CA LEU A 287 16.40 -5.84 -12.23
C LEU A 287 17.66 -5.39 -12.98
N PHE A 288 17.56 -5.33 -14.31
CA PHE A 288 18.60 -4.71 -15.14
C PHE A 288 18.74 -3.23 -14.71
N ARG A 289 19.95 -2.79 -14.36
CA ARG A 289 20.21 -1.41 -13.89
C ARG A 289 19.67 -0.34 -14.86
N SER A 290 19.75 -0.61 -16.16
CA SER A 290 19.25 0.30 -17.19
C SER A 290 17.73 0.48 -17.17
N LEU A 291 16.97 -0.52 -16.71
CA LEU A 291 15.52 -0.54 -16.82
C LEU A 291 14.86 0.60 -16.00
N PRO A 292 15.17 0.80 -14.69
CA PRO A 292 14.75 1.98 -13.94
C PRO A 292 15.33 3.30 -14.48
N GLU A 293 16.61 3.33 -14.84
CA GLU A 293 17.30 4.53 -15.34
C GLU A 293 16.67 5.10 -16.62
N HIS A 294 16.00 4.29 -17.42
CA HIS A 294 15.26 4.76 -18.59
C HIS A 294 13.90 5.36 -18.23
N TRP A 295 13.19 4.84 -17.24
CA TRP A 295 11.98 5.52 -16.76
C TRP A 295 12.31 6.85 -16.06
N LEU A 296 13.58 7.09 -15.71
CA LEU A 296 14.09 8.36 -15.18
C LEU A 296 14.06 9.56 -16.15
N THR A 297 13.76 9.38 -17.44
CA THR A 297 13.82 10.46 -18.45
C THR A 297 12.45 10.87 -18.99
N THR A 298 11.38 10.54 -18.26
CA THR A 298 9.99 10.90 -18.60
C THR A 298 9.63 12.32 -18.13
N ASP A 299 8.63 12.95 -18.75
CA ASP A 299 8.10 14.29 -18.40
C ASP A 299 7.32 14.27 -17.05
N LEU A 300 7.89 13.65 -16.02
CA LEU A 300 7.29 13.51 -14.69
C LEU A 300 7.63 14.71 -13.81
N THR A 301 6.79 14.93 -12.80
CA THR A 301 6.99 16.06 -11.87
C THR A 301 8.08 15.75 -10.83
N ILE A 302 8.12 14.51 -10.31
CA ILE A 302 9.16 14.04 -9.38
C ILE A 302 9.51 12.58 -9.70
N LEU A 303 10.79 12.29 -9.64
CA LEU A 303 11.33 11.00 -10.02
C LEU A 303 12.56 10.66 -9.16
N ILE A 304 12.44 9.64 -8.32
CA ILE A 304 13.49 9.19 -7.40
C ILE A 304 13.84 7.74 -7.74
N LEU A 305 15.14 7.44 -7.82
CA LEU A 305 15.67 6.08 -7.83
C LEU A 305 16.64 5.92 -6.67
N ASP A 306 16.37 4.96 -5.79
CA ASP A 306 17.24 4.60 -4.68
C ASP A 306 17.55 3.10 -4.73
N THR A 307 18.82 2.77 -4.92
CA THR A 307 19.33 1.39 -4.92
C THR A 307 19.82 0.94 -3.54
N PHE A 308 19.83 1.87 -2.59
CA PHE A 308 20.40 1.75 -1.27
C PHE A 308 21.85 1.23 -1.24
N GLU A 309 22.62 1.49 -2.31
CA GLU A 309 24.01 1.03 -2.46
C GLU A 309 24.97 1.60 -1.39
N HIS A 310 24.58 2.70 -0.76
CA HIS A 310 25.33 3.39 0.29
C HIS A 310 24.73 3.23 1.69
N ASP A 311 23.64 2.48 1.83
CA ASP A 311 23.13 2.13 3.15
C ASP A 311 24.05 1.03 3.71
N ASN A 312 24.80 1.36 4.78
CA ASN A 312 25.64 0.38 5.46
C ASN A 312 24.75 -0.72 6.06
N TYR A 313 24.89 -1.94 5.56
CA TYR A 313 24.11 -3.12 5.97
C TYR A 313 24.88 -4.10 6.83
#